data_AF-A0A832AVU3-F1
#
_entry.id   AF-A0A832AVU3-F1
#
_cell.length_a   1.000
_cell.length_b   1.000
_cell.length_c   1.000
_cell.angle_alpha   90.00
_cell.angle_beta   90.00
_cell.angle_gamma   90.00
#
_symmetry.space_group_name_H-M   'P 1'
#
loop_
_entity.id
_entity.type
_entity.pdbx_description
1 polymer ?
#
loop_
_entity_poly.entity_id
_entity_poly.type
_entity_poly.pdbx_seq_one_letter_code
_entity_poly.pdbx_strand_id
1 'polypeptide(L)' 'MNCEICGRKITNPIKIEIDNSILNVCRDCSRFGTIVIEKKVKKPILKSRSKPVINSSKKEIEEEIIENFGEI' A
#
# COMPACT_ATOMS: atom_id res chain seq x y z
N MET A 1 -14.80 -7.32 1.62
CA MET A 1 -14.33 -6.07 2.22
C MET A 1 -15.43 -5.03 2.16
N ASN A 2 -15.23 -3.86 2.75
CA ASN A 2 -16.23 -2.79 2.78
C ASN A 2 -15.65 -1.54 2.11
N CYS A 3 -16.51 -0.73 1.51
CA CYS A 3 -16.13 0.55 0.91
C CYS A 3 -15.76 1.55 2.02
N GLU A 4 -14.62 2.20 1.91
CA GLU A 4 -14.13 3.15 2.92
C GLU A 4 -14.89 4.50 2.93
N ILE A 5 -15.69 4.79 1.90
CA ILE A 5 -16.51 6.01 1.81
C ILE A 5 -17.95 5.77 2.30
N CYS A 6 -18.59 4.66 1.89
CA CYS A 6 -20.02 4.43 2.19
C CYS A 6 -20.31 3.17 3.02
N GLY A 7 -19.28 2.41 3.41
CA GLY A 7 -19.41 1.21 4.26
C GLY A 7 -20.02 -0.03 3.61
N ARG A 8 -20.54 0.06 2.38
CA ARG A 8 -21.17 -1.07 1.67
C ARG A 8 -20.18 -2.22 1.45
N LYS A 9 -20.66 -3.45 1.52
CA LYS A 9 -19.87 -4.65 1.21
C LYS A 9 -19.56 -4.69 -0.29
N ILE A 10 -18.29 -4.89 -0.65
CA ILE A 10 -17.79 -4.94 -2.01
C ILE A 10 -16.89 -6.16 -2.23
N THR A 11 -17.02 -6.75 -3.41
CA THR A 11 -16.22 -7.90 -3.87
C THR A 11 -14.98 -7.44 -4.64
N ASN A 12 -15.14 -6.43 -5.51
CA ASN A 12 -14.06 -5.88 -6.35
C ASN A 12 -13.83 -4.40 -5.98
N PRO A 13 -12.85 -4.10 -5.12
CA PRO A 13 -12.53 -2.74 -4.73
C PRO A 13 -11.87 -2.00 -5.88
N ILE A 14 -12.17 -0.71 -5.99
CA ILE A 14 -11.45 0.20 -6.86
C ILE A 14 -10.54 1.03 -5.95
N LYS A 15 -9.25 1.08 -6.27
CA LYS A 15 -8.31 1.97 -5.60
C LYS A 15 -8.45 3.37 -6.16
N ILE A 16 -8.75 4.33 -5.30
CA ILE A 16 -8.75 5.75 -5.63
C ILE A 16 -7.83 6.52 -4.70
N GLU A 17 -7.28 7.63 -5.19
CA GLU A 17 -6.52 8.58 -4.38
C GLU A 17 -7.41 9.78 -4.04
N ILE A 18 -7.46 10.11 -2.74
CA ILE A 18 -8.08 11.31 -2.16
C ILE A 18 -7.10 11.85 -1.13
N ASP A 19 -6.72 13.13 -1.22
CA ASP A 19 -5.81 13.80 -0.27
C ASP A 19 -4.54 12.97 0.06
N ASN A 20 -3.85 12.52 -0.99
CA ASN A 20 -2.65 11.68 -0.93
C ASN A 20 -2.84 10.33 -0.20
N SER A 21 -4.09 9.91 0.01
CA SER A 21 -4.46 8.64 0.65
C SER A 21 -5.11 7.73 -0.37
N ILE A 22 -4.66 6.47 -0.43
CA ILE A 22 -5.23 5.46 -1.33
C ILE A 22 -6.33 4.69 -0.58
N LEU A 23 -7.55 4.76 -1.08
CA LEU A 23 -8.73 4.11 -0.50
C LEU A 23 -9.29 3.03 -1.41
N ASN A 24 -9.88 2.00 -0.81
CA ASN A 24 -10.63 0.94 -1.47
C ASN A 24 -12.13 1.24 -1.43
N VAL A 25 -12.71 1.48 -2.60
CA VAL A 25 -14.10 1.95 -2.70
C VAL A 25 -14.94 1.14 -3.68
N CYS A 26 -16.26 1.32 -3.59
CA CYS A 26 -17.20 0.77 -4.57
C CYS A 26 -17.21 1.60 -5.87
N ARG A 27 -17.83 1.07 -6.92
CA ARG A 27 -17.97 1.74 -8.23
C ARG A 27 -18.64 3.11 -8.16
N ASP A 28 -19.61 3.29 -7.27
CA ASP A 28 -20.29 4.59 -7.12
C ASP A 28 -19.39 5.62 -6.46
N CYS A 29 -18.57 5.18 -5.50
CA CYS A 29 -17.68 6.03 -4.72
C CYS A 29 -16.35 6.32 -5.44
N SER A 30 -16.01 5.58 -6.51
CA SER A 30 -14.80 5.86 -7.29
C SER A 30 -14.81 7.23 -7.97
N ARG A 31 -15.96 7.90 -8.02
CA ARG A 31 -16.10 9.27 -8.56
C ARG A 31 -15.54 10.36 -7.65
N PHE A 32 -15.27 10.05 -6.38
CA PHE A 32 -14.82 11.04 -5.38
C PHE A 32 -13.31 11.26 -5.38
N GLY A 33 -12.56 10.47 -6.13
CA GLY A 33 -11.11 10.58 -6.20
C GLY A 33 -10.57 10.14 -7.56
N THR A 34 -9.25 10.10 -7.67
CA THR A 34 -8.55 9.72 -8.91
C THR A 34 -8.30 8.21 -8.91
N ILE A 35 -8.73 7.51 -9.95
CA ILE A 35 -8.52 6.05 -10.06
C ILE A 35 -7.02 5.75 -10.21
N VAL A 36 -6.47 4.98 -9.27
CA VAL A 36 -5.07 4.55 -9.30
C VAL A 36 -5.01 3.20 -10.00
N ILE A 37 -4.57 3.22 -11.27
CA ILE A 37 -4.28 1.99 -12.00
C ILE A 37 -2.85 1.57 -11.64
N GLU A 38 -2.72 0.53 -10.81
CA GLU A 38 -1.44 -0.13 -10.58
C GLU A 38 -0.95 -0.70 -11.92
N LYS A 39 -0.14 0.08 -12.65
CA LYS A 39 0.65 -0.45 -13.75
C LYS A 39 1.51 -1.54 -13.13
N LYS A 40 1.15 -2.80 -13.35
CA LYS A 40 2.03 -3.93 -13.07
C LYS A 40 3.30 -3.67 -13.87
N VAL A 41 4.29 -3.08 -13.22
CA VAL A 41 5.63 -2.94 -13.77
C VAL A 41 6.04 -4.37 -14.02
N LYS A 42 6.02 -4.80 -15.29
CA LYS A 42 6.56 -6.09 -15.67
C LYS A 42 8.01 -6.02 -15.24
N LYS A 43 8.34 -6.64 -14.09
CA LYS A 43 9.73 -6.80 -13.69
C LYS A 43 10.42 -7.41 -14.91
N PRO A 44 11.47 -6.78 -15.47
CA PRO A 44 12.20 -7.41 -16.55
C PRO A 44 12.63 -8.77 -16.02
N ILE A 45 12.22 -9.83 -16.73
CA ILE A 45 12.60 -11.20 -16.42
C ILE A 45 14.09 -11.27 -16.72
N LEU A 46 14.92 -10.90 -15.74
CA LEU A 46 16.32 -11.26 -15.75
C LEU A 46 16.32 -12.78 -15.72
N LYS A 47 16.68 -13.41 -16.84
CA LYS A 47 16.95 -14.86 -16.90
C LYS A 47 18.17 -15.13 -16.03
N SER A 48 17.98 -15.18 -14.71
CA SER A 48 19.03 -15.51 -13.77
C SER A 48 19.29 -17.01 -13.87
N ARG A 49 20.42 -17.37 -14.49
CA ARG A 49 21.05 -18.67 -14.24
C ARG A 49 21.16 -18.82 -12.72
N SER A 50 20.65 -19.95 -12.23
CA SER A 50 20.50 -20.30 -10.82
C SER A 50 21.76 -19.98 -10.01
N LYS A 51 21.62 -19.13 -8.99
CA LYS A 51 22.51 -19.12 -7.83
C LYS A 51 21.66 -19.10 -6.55
N PRO A 52 21.98 -19.94 -5.55
CA PRO A 52 21.07 -20.18 -4.44
C PRO A 52 21.34 -19.19 -3.29
N VAL A 53 20.26 -18.95 -2.53
CA VAL A 53 20.17 -18.37 -1.16
C VAL A 53 20.69 -16.94 -0.96
N ILE A 54 19.80 -16.04 -0.53
CA ILE A 54 20.01 -15.17 0.65
C ILE A 54 18.61 -14.80 1.18
N ASN A 55 18.35 -15.25 2.40
CA ASN A 55 17.16 -14.97 3.20
C ASN A 55 17.18 -13.47 3.56
N SER A 56 16.33 -12.64 2.95
CA SER A 56 16.23 -11.21 3.30
C SER A 56 15.17 -11.05 4.37
N SER A 57 15.64 -11.12 5.60
CA SER A 57 14.93 -10.81 6.83
C SER A 57 14.25 -9.44 6.73
N LYS A 58 12.98 -9.44 7.11
CA LYS A 58 12.09 -8.32 7.41
C LYS A 58 12.88 -7.14 8.01
N LYS A 59 12.83 -5.96 7.37
CA LYS A 59 13.34 -4.72 7.96
C LYS A 59 12.29 -4.25 8.97
N GLU A 60 12.50 -4.55 10.25
CA GLU A 60 11.81 -3.87 11.34
C GLU A 60 12.35 -2.43 11.40
N ILE A 61 11.45 -1.47 11.54
CA ILE A 61 11.79 -0.07 11.71
C ILE A 61 12.15 0.07 13.19
N GLU A 62 13.43 0.24 13.52
CA GLU A 62 13.82 0.62 14.88
C GLU A 62 13.33 2.05 15.16
N GLU A 63 12.27 2.19 15.93
CA GLU A 63 11.91 3.46 16.56
C GLU A 63 12.85 3.68 17.75
N GLU A 64 13.85 4.55 17.58
CA GLU A 64 14.72 4.99 18.67
C GLU A 64 13.95 5.98 19.56
N ILE A 65 13.62 5.56 20.77
CA ILE A 65 12.99 6.41 21.79
C ILE A 65 14.07 7.37 22.31
N ILE A 66 13.89 8.67 22.08
CA ILE A 66 14.83 9.70 22.55
C ILE A 66 14.56 9.95 24.05
N GLU A 67 15.49 9.56 24.90
CA GLU A 67 15.46 9.82 26.34
C GLU A 67 15.92 11.26 26.63
N ASN A 68 15.04 12.25 26.42
CA ASN A 68 14.90 13.47 27.27
C ASN A 68 13.74 14.38 26.84
N PHE A 69 12.57 13.81 26.53
CA PHE A 69 11.40 14.62 26.18
C PHE A 69 10.74 15.20 27.45
N GLY A 70 11.28 16.30 27.97
CA GLY A 70 10.60 17.10 29.01
C GLY A 70 11.38 17.50 30.26
N GLU A 71 12.72 17.57 30.23
CA GLU A 71 13.45 18.31 31.27
C GLU A 71 13.38 19.83 30.98
N ILE A 72 12.52 20.53 31.71
CA ILE A 72 12.57 21.98 31.97
C ILE A 72 12.56 22.18 33.49
#